data_AF-A0A5K1CFV5-F1
#
_entry.id   AF-A0A5K1CFV5-F1
#
_cell.length_a   1.000
_cell.length_b   1.000
_cell.length_c   1.000
_cell.angle_alpha   90.00
_cell.angle_beta   90.00
_cell.angle_gamma   90.00
#
_symmetry.space_group_name_H-M   'P 1'
#
loop_
_entity.id
_entity.type
_entity.pdbx_description
1 polymer ?
#
loop_
_entity_poly.entity_id
_entity_poly.type
_entity_poly.pdbx_seq_one_letter_code
_entity_poly.pdbx_strand_id
1 'polypeptide(L)' 'PAEELFKKPFFELVARALRPGGVVCTQAESIWLHMHIIEDIVKNCRQIFKGSVNYAWTTVPTYP' A
#
# COMPACT_ATOMS: atom_id res chain seq x y z
N PRO A 1 -10.31 0.03 12.07
CA PRO A 1 -11.50 0.44 11.28
C PRO A 1 -11.24 0.72 9.78
N ALA A 2 -10.18 0.17 9.18
CA ALA A 2 -9.83 0.40 7.77
C ALA A 2 -9.23 -0.84 7.10
N GLU A 3 -9.42 -2.02 7.69
CA GLU A 3 -8.75 -3.27 7.28
C GLU A 3 -9.00 -3.62 5.81
N GLU A 4 -10.20 -3.33 5.29
CA GLU A 4 -10.56 -3.60 3.90
C GLU A 4 -9.74 -2.81 2.88
N LEU A 5 -9.23 -1.63 3.25
CA LEU A 5 -8.39 -0.80 2.37
C LEU A 5 -6.99 -1.39 2.16
N PHE A 6 -6.59 -2.34 3.00
CA PHE A 6 -5.30 -3.04 2.88
C PHE A 6 -5.42 -4.40 2.17
N LYS A 7 -6.65 -4.78 1.79
CA LYS A 7 -6.90 -6.07 1.13
C LYS A 7 -6.78 -5.93 -0.39
N LYS A 8 -6.39 -7.05 -1.01
CA LYS A 8 -6.21 -7.20 -2.46
C LYS A 8 -7.36 -6.62 -3.32
N PRO A 9 -8.66 -6.82 -3.00
CA PRO A 9 -9.75 -6.31 -3.83
C PRO A 9 -9.76 -4.77 -3.97
N PHE A 10 -9.38 -4.05 -2.92
CA PHE A 10 -9.29 -2.59 -2.96
C PHE A 10 -8.24 -2.14 -3.99
N PHE A 11 -7.04 -2.72 -3.94
CA PHE A 11 -5.97 -2.38 -4.86
C PHE A 11 -6.27 -2.77 -6.31
N GLU A 12 -7.05 -3.84 -6.56
CA GLU A 12 -7.52 -4.21 -7.90
C GLU A 12 -8.50 -3.17 -8.48
N LEU A 13 -9.40 -2.63 -7.64
CA LEU A 13 -10.30 -1.54 -8.04
C LEU A 13 -9.51 -0.27 -8.36
N VAL A 14 -8.53 0.08 -7.54
CA VAL A 14 -7.64 1.22 -7.77
C VAL A 14 -6.88 1.06 -9.08
N ALA A 15 -6.24 -0.10 -9.31
CA ALA A 15 -5.48 -0.35 -10.54
C ALA A 15 -6.34 -0.24 -11.80
N ARG A 16 -7.62 -0.64 -11.74
CA ARG A 16 -8.56 -0.49 -12.87
C ARG A 16 -8.98 0.96 -13.11
N ALA A 17 -9.10 1.75 -12.04
CA ALA A 17 -9.50 3.16 -12.13
C ALA A 17 -8.37 4.06 -12.63
N LEU A 18 -7.11 3.67 -12.39
CA LEU A 18 -5.94 4.42 -12.85
C LEU A 18 -5.77 4.30 -14.37
N ARG A 19 -5.47 5.43 -15.01
CA ARG A 19 -4.97 5.43 -16.41
C ARG A 19 -3.63 4.68 -16.52
N PRO A 20 -3.20 4.24 -17.71
CA PRO A 20 -1.85 3.73 -17.91
C PRO A 20 -0.78 4.72 -17.41
N GLY A 21 0.13 4.23 -16.56
CA GLY A 21 1.13 5.07 -15.89
C GLY A 21 0.61 5.94 -14.74
N GLY A 22 -0.66 5.79 -14.35
CA GLY A 22 -1.22 6.40 -13.14
C GLY A 22 -0.59 5.84 -11.86
N VAL A 23 -0.70 6.59 -10.77
CA VAL A 23 -0.05 6.28 -9.49
C VAL A 23 -1.05 6.31 -8.35
N VAL A 24 -0.78 5.52 -7.31
CA VAL A 24 -1.48 5.57 -6.02
C VAL A 24 -0.44 5.64 -4.90
N CYS A 25 -0.76 6.39 -3.85
CA CYS A 25 -0.02 6.41 -2.60
C CYS A 25 -1.01 6.15 -1.46
N THR A 26 -0.68 5.22 -0.58
CA THR A 26 -1.50 4.89 0.61
C THR A 26 -0.59 4.85 1.84
N GLN A 27 -1.13 5.20 3.01
CA GLN A 27 -0.46 4.86 4.27
C GLN A 27 -0.34 3.32 4.36
N ALA A 28 0.77 2.85 4.92
CA ALA A 28 1.12 1.42 4.95
C ALA A 28 1.82 1.05 6.25
N GLU A 29 1.29 1.51 7.38
CA GLU A 29 1.79 1.20 8.72
C GLU A 29 3.24 1.63 9.04
N SER A 30 3.64 1.43 10.30
CA SER A 30 4.97 1.75 10.82
C SER A 30 5.91 0.54 10.65
N ILE A 31 7.07 0.78 10.01
CA ILE A 31 8.13 -0.24 9.85
C ILE A 31 8.61 -0.84 11.18
N TRP A 32 8.50 -0.08 12.26
CA TRP A 32 8.97 -0.47 13.59
C TRP A 32 8.00 -1.40 14.32
N LEU A 33 6.72 -1.37 13.95
CA LEU A 33 5.65 -2.07 14.67
C LEU A 33 4.98 -3.18 13.85
N HIS A 34 4.89 -3.01 12.53
CA HIS A 34 3.96 -3.78 11.70
C HIS A 34 4.60 -4.36 10.43
N MET A 35 5.88 -4.79 10.51
CA MET A 35 6.63 -5.29 9.34
C MET A 35 5.90 -6.42 8.57
N HIS A 36 5.27 -7.36 9.28
CA HIS A 36 4.50 -8.44 8.67
C HIS A 36 3.33 -7.93 7.81
N ILE A 37 2.62 -6.89 8.29
CA ILE A 37 1.52 -6.25 7.55
C ILE A 37 2.07 -5.54 6.30
N ILE A 38 3.20 -4.85 6.44
CA ILE A 38 3.86 -4.14 5.33
C ILE A 38 4.27 -5.11 4.23
N GLU A 39 4.87 -6.25 4.58
CA GLU A 39 5.27 -7.27 3.61
C GLU A 39 4.07 -7.80 2.81
N ASP A 40 2.95 -8.08 3.47
CA ASP A 40 1.73 -8.54 2.81
C ASP A 40 1.14 -7.47 1.89
N ILE A 41 1.13 -6.20 2.31
CA ILE A 41 0.70 -5.08 1.47
C ILE A 41 1.59 -4.98 0.23
N VAL A 42 2.91 -4.95 0.40
CA VAL A 42 3.86 -4.84 -0.72
C VAL A 42 3.73 -6.03 -1.68
N LYS A 43 3.55 -7.24 -1.15
CA LYS A 43 3.33 -8.45 -1.95
C LYS A 43 2.04 -8.35 -2.76
N ASN A 44 0.95 -7.90 -2.16
CA ASN A 44 -0.32 -7.66 -2.85
C ASN A 44 -0.16 -6.59 -3.94
N CYS A 45 0.49 -5.47 -3.63
CA CYS A 45 0.75 -4.41 -4.61
C CYS A 45 1.58 -4.92 -5.79
N ARG A 46 2.64 -5.72 -5.57
CA ARG A 46 3.45 -6.31 -6.65
C ARG A 46 2.69 -7.30 -7.53
N GLN A 47 1.70 -8.00 -6.98
CA GLN A 47 0.84 -8.87 -7.79
C GLN A 47 -0.07 -8.07 -8.72
N ILE A 48 -0.59 -6.95 -8.25
CA ILE A 48 -1.63 -6.15 -8.92
C ILE A 48 -1.01 -5.12 -9.87
N PHE A 49 -0.14 -4.25 -9.36
CA PHE A 49 0.49 -3.18 -10.11
C PHE A 49 1.71 -3.71 -10.89
N LYS A 50 1.68 -3.57 -12.22
CA LYS A 50 2.76 -4.00 -13.10
C LYS A 50 3.87 -2.95 -13.28
N GLY A 51 3.65 -1.74 -12.77
CA GLY A 51 4.66 -0.69 -12.71
C GLY A 51 5.59 -0.85 -11.51
N SER A 52 6.21 0.27 -11.10
CA SER A 52 7.06 0.31 -9.91
C SER A 52 6.23 0.21 -8.62
N VAL A 53 6.68 -0.58 -7.66
CA VAL A 53 6.11 -0.68 -6.31
C VAL A 53 7.20 -0.41 -5.30
N ASN A 54 7.09 0.71 -4.59
CA ASN A 54 8.07 1.20 -3.63
C ASN A 54 7.40 1.51 -2.28
N TYR A 55 8.17 1.37 -1.21
CA TYR A 55 7.75 1.77 0.14
C TYR A 55 8.58 2.98 0.57
N ALA A 56 7.91 3.97 1.18
CA ALA A 56 8.55 5.15 1.76
C ALA A 56 7.99 5.39 3.15
N TRP A 57 8.78 6.01 4.02
CA TRP A 57 8.40 6.36 5.38
C TRP A 57 8.80 7.80 5.70
N THR A 58 8.16 8.38 6.70
CA THR A 58 8.48 9.71 7.21
C THR A 58 8.24 9.76 8.72
N THR A 59 8.80 10.77 9.38
CA THR A 59 8.61 10.99 10.82
C THR A 59 7.35 11.81 11.06
N VAL A 60 6.44 11.27 11.86
CA VAL A 60 5.23 11.97 12.31
C VAL A 60 5.17 11.83 13.83
N PRO A 61 5.49 12.88 14.61
CA PRO A 61 5.69 12.77 16.06
C PRO A 61 4.49 12.23 16.84
N THR A 62 3.28 12.39 16.30
CA THR A 62 2.03 11.94 16.92
C THR A 62 1.56 10.58 16.42
N TYR A 63 2.29 9.93 15.51
CA TYR A 63 1.96 8.59 15.02
C TYR A 63 2.78 7.53 15.77
N PRO A 64 2.16 6.38 16.07
CA PRO A 64 2.84 5.25 16.70
C PRO A 64 3.89 4.62 15.77
#